data_AF-A0A965A6F8-F1
#
_entry.id   AF-A0A965A6F8-F1
#
_cell.length_a   1.000
_cell.length_b   1.000
_cell.length_c   1.000
_cell.angle_alpha   90.00
_cell.angle_beta   90.00
_cell.angle_gamma   90.00
#
_symmetry.space_group_name_H-M   'P 1'
#
loop_
_entity.id
_entity.type
_entity.pdbx_description
1 polymer ?
#
loop_
_entity_poly.entity_id
_entity_poly.type
_entity_poly.pdbx_seq_one_letter_code
_entity_poly.pdbx_strand_id
1 'polypeptide(L)'
;MFTSKNFNPNAGGNYPKIMSPGTHYCRIVDMKLDRPPYTPEKEPYFVVLTLEGVDLGDDFQGIAIDKNDPSRGNYRGQIAGVRSGRYPFTTYTYNGNTIQRDDQIFRWVNNLAKQLGVLEQMNADNVEASTIEEYVDVVRRYVVNPELWAHHTIGGQEYFTEGYDKPNYRMFYPKPEGKLLPFAAVEDENGQPLNLLNFDRAKHIIVKADETAETVTGFQGQANGTPMPMPNIPQMPIMPQGNTAVADLQLP
;
A
#
# COMPACT_ATOMS: atom_id res chain seq x y z
N MET A 1 -46.69 11.97 -3.31
CA MET A 1 -47.23 10.89 -2.45
C MET A 1 -46.04 10.19 -1.83
N PHE A 2 -45.89 10.22 -0.51
CA PHE A 2 -44.77 9.56 0.17
C PHE A 2 -45.15 8.11 0.47
N THR A 3 -44.36 7.16 -0.03
CA THR A 3 -44.56 5.72 0.13
C THR A 3 -43.28 5.12 0.71
N SER A 4 -43.42 4.28 1.73
CA SER A 4 -42.30 3.60 2.39
C SER A 4 -41.51 2.66 1.47
N LYS A 5 -42.06 2.31 0.30
CA LYS A 5 -41.33 1.56 -0.75
C LYS A 5 -40.26 2.40 -1.46
N ASN A 6 -40.35 3.72 -1.39
CA ASN A 6 -39.37 4.65 -1.95
C ASN A 6 -38.35 5.12 -0.90
N PHE A 7 -38.48 4.64 0.35
CA PHE A 7 -37.47 4.85 1.37
C PHE A 7 -36.34 3.85 1.10
N ASN A 8 -35.24 4.34 0.53
CA ASN A 8 -34.00 3.59 0.55
C ASN A 8 -33.31 3.86 1.90
N PRO A 9 -33.22 2.90 2.83
CA PRO A 9 -32.51 3.07 4.09
C PRO A 9 -31.01 3.39 3.91
N ASN A 10 -30.46 3.15 2.71
CA ASN A 10 -29.09 3.46 2.34
C ASN A 10 -28.95 4.79 1.57
N ALA A 11 -30.07 5.44 1.18
CA ALA A 11 -30.03 6.73 0.50
C ALA A 11 -29.64 7.82 1.51
N GLY A 12 -28.36 8.19 1.46
CA GLY A 12 -27.76 9.18 2.36
C GLY A 12 -26.57 8.64 3.17
N GLY A 13 -26.28 7.34 3.09
CA GLY A 13 -25.03 6.80 3.60
C GLY A 13 -23.88 7.27 2.74
N ASN A 14 -23.21 8.36 3.11
CA ASN A 14 -21.92 8.73 2.53
C ASN A 14 -20.87 7.73 3.05
N TYR A 15 -20.96 6.49 2.58
CA TYR A 15 -20.02 5.43 2.93
C TYR A 15 -18.64 5.86 2.44
N PRO A 16 -17.60 5.82 3.29
CA PRO A 16 -16.27 6.16 2.84
C PRO A 16 -15.84 5.17 1.76
N LYS A 17 -15.19 5.65 0.70
CA LYS A 17 -14.76 4.78 -0.41
C LYS A 17 -13.64 3.82 0.00
N ILE A 18 -12.91 4.16 1.06
CA ILE A 18 -11.79 3.41 1.61
C ILE A 18 -12.22 2.81 2.96
N MET A 19 -11.92 1.54 3.20
CA MET A 19 -12.20 0.91 4.50
C MET A 19 -11.30 1.49 5.60
N SER A 20 -11.84 1.59 6.81
CA SER A 20 -11.07 1.88 8.02
C SER A 20 -10.46 0.59 8.60
N PRO A 21 -9.47 0.69 9.51
CA PRO A 21 -9.05 -0.47 10.31
C PRO A 21 -10.25 -1.13 11.01
N GLY A 22 -10.22 -2.46 11.12
CA GLY A 22 -11.34 -3.26 11.60
C GLY A 22 -11.33 -4.66 11.03
N THR A 23 -12.32 -5.46 11.41
CA THR A 23 -12.59 -6.77 10.80
C THR A 23 -13.63 -6.59 9.70
N HIS A 24 -13.30 -7.00 8.48
CA HIS A 24 -14.14 -6.81 7.30
C HIS A 24 -14.29 -8.12 6.52
N TYR A 25 -15.45 -8.34 5.92
CA TYR A 25 -15.68 -9.42 4.97
C TYR A 25 -15.40 -8.90 3.55
N CYS A 26 -14.36 -9.42 2.92
CA CYS A 26 -13.81 -8.87 1.67
C CYS A 26 -13.29 -9.98 0.76
N ARG A 27 -13.14 -9.64 -0.52
CA ARG A 27 -12.36 -10.43 -1.48
C ARG A 27 -11.05 -9.73 -1.83
N ILE A 28 -10.08 -10.49 -2.32
CA ILE A 28 -8.83 -9.95 -2.85
C ILE A 28 -9.05 -9.65 -4.34
N VAL A 29 -8.91 -8.40 -4.74
CA VAL A 29 -9.02 -7.97 -6.14
C VAL A 29 -7.66 -7.78 -6.80
N ASP A 30 -6.61 -7.60 -5.99
CA ASP A 30 -5.25 -7.50 -6.49
C ASP A 30 -4.22 -7.93 -5.43
N MET A 31 -3.07 -8.42 -5.88
CA MET A 31 -1.90 -8.70 -5.04
C MET A 31 -0.64 -8.28 -5.79
N LYS A 32 0.25 -7.54 -5.13
CA LYS A 32 1.52 -7.09 -5.72
C LYS A 32 2.64 -6.98 -4.69
N LEU A 33 3.87 -6.99 -5.18
CA LEU A 33 5.04 -6.57 -4.40
C LEU A 33 5.27 -5.07 -4.56
N ASP A 34 5.37 -4.37 -3.43
CA ASP A 34 5.67 -2.94 -3.38
C ASP A 34 7.06 -2.73 -2.77
N ARG A 35 7.94 -2.07 -3.53
CA ARG A 35 9.30 -1.71 -3.09
C ARG A 35 9.28 -0.27 -2.56
N PRO A 36 9.45 -0.04 -1.25
CA PRO A 36 9.53 1.32 -0.75
C PRO A 36 10.78 2.04 -1.29
N PRO A 37 10.66 3.32 -1.69
CA PRO A 37 11.72 4.03 -2.40
C PRO A 37 12.93 4.42 -1.53
N TYR A 38 12.79 4.37 -0.21
CA TYR A 38 13.72 4.97 0.75
C TYR A 38 14.80 4.00 1.29
N THR A 39 14.91 2.77 0.77
CA THR A 39 15.95 1.82 1.24
C THR A 39 16.40 0.84 0.14
N PRO A 40 17.01 1.31 -0.96
CA PRO A 40 17.33 0.48 -2.10
C PRO A 40 18.31 -0.66 -1.77
N GLU A 41 19.22 -0.46 -0.81
CA GLU A 41 20.31 -1.37 -0.45
C GLU A 41 19.88 -2.73 0.09
N LYS A 42 18.73 -2.79 0.78
CA LYS A 42 18.20 -4.02 1.40
C LYS A 42 17.08 -4.67 0.59
N GLU A 43 16.79 -4.08 -0.57
CA GLU A 43 15.70 -4.48 -1.47
C GLU A 43 14.40 -4.89 -0.74
N PRO A 44 13.87 -4.00 0.12
CA PRO A 44 12.70 -4.30 0.92
C PRO A 44 11.47 -4.55 0.05
N TYR A 45 10.63 -5.50 0.44
CA TYR A 45 9.33 -5.71 -0.19
C TYR A 45 8.20 -5.74 0.83
N PHE A 46 7.10 -5.07 0.51
CA PHE A 46 5.80 -5.38 1.09
C PHE A 46 5.02 -6.25 0.12
N VAL A 47 4.34 -7.28 0.63
CA VAL A 47 3.22 -7.85 -0.13
C VAL A 47 2.01 -6.97 0.15
N VAL A 48 1.41 -6.42 -0.88
CA VAL A 48 0.25 -5.53 -0.77
C VAL A 48 -0.95 -6.21 -1.41
N LEU A 49 -2.01 -6.37 -0.64
CA LEU A 49 -3.30 -6.84 -1.12
C LEU A 49 -4.23 -5.65 -1.32
N THR A 50 -4.90 -5.60 -2.45
CA THR A 50 -6.07 -4.74 -2.63
C THR A 50 -7.31 -5.56 -2.31
N LEU A 51 -8.04 -5.15 -1.28
CA LEU A 51 -9.28 -5.77 -0.83
C LEU A 51 -10.46 -4.95 -1.35
N GLU A 52 -11.55 -5.63 -1.68
CA GLU A 52 -12.85 -5.03 -1.98
C GLU A 52 -13.92 -5.64 -1.07
N GLY A 53 -14.75 -4.77 -0.48
CA GLY A 53 -15.86 -5.17 0.38
C GLY A 53 -17.10 -5.56 -0.42
N VAL A 54 -18.17 -5.89 0.30
CA VAL A 54 -19.47 -6.20 -0.32
C VAL A 54 -19.99 -5.04 -1.16
N ASP A 55 -20.80 -5.38 -2.17
CA ASP A 55 -21.48 -4.41 -3.01
C ASP A 55 -22.42 -3.54 -2.16
N LEU A 56 -22.23 -2.22 -2.21
CA LEU A 56 -23.03 -1.25 -1.46
C LEU A 56 -24.24 -0.73 -2.26
N GLY A 57 -24.47 -1.26 -3.46
CA GLY A 57 -25.59 -0.93 -4.33
C GLY A 57 -25.33 0.29 -5.22
N ASP A 58 -26.31 0.59 -6.07
CA ASP A 58 -26.17 1.56 -7.17
C ASP A 58 -25.98 3.02 -6.70
N ASP A 59 -26.34 3.32 -5.45
CA ASP A 59 -26.15 4.65 -4.84
C ASP A 59 -24.71 4.87 -4.34
N PHE A 60 -23.86 3.85 -4.34
CA PHE A 60 -22.46 3.95 -3.95
C PHE A 60 -21.55 4.18 -5.16
N GLN A 61 -20.81 5.28 -5.14
CA GLN A 61 -19.78 5.56 -6.14
C GLN A 61 -18.37 5.28 -5.58
N GLY A 62 -17.86 4.08 -5.85
CA GLY A 62 -16.51 3.67 -5.46
C GLY A 62 -15.39 4.41 -6.19
N ILE A 63 -14.15 3.93 -5.96
CA ILE A 63 -12.95 4.44 -6.64
C ILE A 63 -12.85 3.78 -8.02
N ALA A 64 -12.33 4.51 -9.01
CA ALA A 64 -12.05 3.96 -10.34
C ALA A 64 -11.07 2.78 -10.24
N ILE A 65 -11.40 1.67 -10.90
CA ILE A 65 -10.55 0.47 -10.91
C ILE A 65 -9.20 0.80 -11.54
N ASP A 66 -9.22 1.57 -12.63
CA ASP A 66 -8.05 2.18 -13.23
C ASP A 66 -8.33 3.67 -13.49
N LYS A 67 -7.46 4.53 -12.96
CA LYS A 67 -7.58 5.98 -13.15
C LYS A 67 -7.27 6.40 -14.59
N ASN A 68 -6.45 5.63 -15.29
CA ASN A 68 -6.02 5.92 -16.66
C ASN A 68 -6.96 5.31 -17.71
N ASP A 69 -7.83 4.39 -17.31
CA ASP A 69 -8.81 3.75 -18.18
C ASP A 69 -10.22 3.76 -17.56
N PRO A 70 -11.04 4.79 -17.88
CA PRO A 70 -12.40 4.93 -17.39
C PRO A 70 -13.33 3.78 -17.81
N SER A 71 -12.99 3.01 -18.85
CA SER A 71 -13.84 1.91 -19.33
C SER A 71 -13.90 0.75 -18.34
N ARG A 72 -12.91 0.65 -17.44
CA ARG A 72 -12.86 -0.38 -16.39
C ARG A 72 -13.86 -0.13 -15.26
N GLY A 73 -14.51 1.02 -15.22
CA GLY A 73 -15.52 1.35 -14.23
C GLY A 73 -14.96 1.59 -12.82
N ASN A 74 -15.85 1.52 -11.83
CA ASN A 74 -15.53 1.76 -10.42
C ASN A 74 -15.76 0.48 -9.60
N TYR A 75 -15.05 0.36 -8.49
CA TYR A 75 -15.36 -0.66 -7.48
C TYR A 75 -16.79 -0.46 -6.93
N ARG A 76 -17.48 -1.56 -6.66
CA ARG A 76 -18.87 -1.56 -6.15
C ARG A 76 -18.91 -1.58 -4.62
N GLY A 77 -17.83 -2.03 -4.00
CA GLY A 77 -17.62 -1.97 -2.56
C GLY A 77 -16.57 -0.93 -2.13
N GLN A 78 -16.41 -0.77 -0.83
CA GLN A 78 -15.26 -0.06 -0.27
C GLN A 78 -13.98 -0.80 -0.62
N ILE A 79 -12.85 -0.09 -0.72
CA ILE A 79 -11.55 -0.71 -1.01
C ILE A 79 -10.52 -0.48 0.09
N ALA A 80 -9.53 -1.36 0.18
CA ALA A 80 -8.39 -1.19 1.07
C ALA A 80 -7.10 -1.75 0.46
N GLY A 81 -6.04 -0.96 0.47
CA GLY A 81 -4.68 -1.44 0.20
C GLY A 81 -3.99 -1.85 1.50
N VAL A 82 -3.88 -3.14 1.76
CA VAL A 82 -3.37 -3.70 3.02
C VAL A 82 -2.00 -4.33 2.81
N ARG A 83 -1.02 -3.93 3.62
CA ARG A 83 0.33 -4.50 3.61
C ARG A 83 0.41 -5.78 4.44
N SER A 84 1.33 -6.67 4.07
CA SER A 84 1.64 -7.90 4.81
C SER A 84 1.97 -7.69 6.28
N GLY A 85 2.47 -6.51 6.64
CA GLY A 85 2.74 -6.11 8.01
C GLY A 85 3.24 -4.67 8.10
N ARG A 86 3.65 -4.28 9.31
CA ARG A 86 4.17 -2.94 9.61
C ARG A 86 5.48 -2.62 8.88
N TYR A 87 6.35 -3.62 8.75
CA TYR A 87 7.67 -3.48 8.17
C TYR A 87 7.80 -4.33 6.91
N PRO A 88 8.58 -3.88 5.92
CA PRO A 88 8.80 -4.68 4.73
C PRO A 88 9.67 -5.89 5.07
N PHE A 89 9.54 -6.94 4.27
CA PHE A 89 10.46 -8.06 4.31
C PHE A 89 11.83 -7.61 3.84
N THR A 90 12.87 -8.00 4.57
CA THR A 90 14.28 -7.73 4.25
C THR A 90 15.10 -8.94 4.65
N THR A 91 16.28 -9.11 4.05
CA THR A 91 17.25 -10.10 4.51
C THR A 91 17.98 -9.55 5.73
N TYR A 92 17.98 -10.31 6.82
CA TYR A 92 18.69 -9.95 8.04
C TYR A 92 19.19 -11.19 8.79
N THR A 93 20.24 -11.00 9.58
CA THR A 93 20.77 -12.06 10.46
C THR A 93 20.24 -11.86 11.86
N TYR A 94 19.65 -12.90 12.43
CA TYR A 94 19.14 -12.92 13.79
C TYR A 94 19.62 -14.18 14.51
N ASN A 95 20.26 -14.01 15.67
CA ASN A 95 20.81 -15.11 16.47
C ASN A 95 21.69 -16.09 15.66
N GLY A 96 22.51 -15.56 14.74
CA GLY A 96 23.40 -16.35 13.89
C GLY A 96 22.74 -17.01 12.67
N ASN A 97 21.41 -16.97 12.54
CA ASN A 97 20.69 -17.47 11.37
C ASN A 97 20.38 -16.32 10.41
N THR A 98 20.74 -16.49 9.14
CA THR A 98 20.34 -15.56 8.08
C THR A 98 18.92 -15.90 7.64
N ILE A 99 18.00 -14.95 7.85
CA ILE A 99 16.63 -15.05 7.38
C ILE A 99 16.57 -14.31 6.04
N GLN A 100 16.32 -15.05 4.97
CA GLN A 100 16.20 -14.48 3.63
C GLN A 100 14.85 -13.78 3.47
N ARG A 101 14.83 -12.68 2.75
CA ARG A 101 13.61 -11.95 2.37
C ARG A 101 12.63 -12.86 1.62
N ASP A 102 13.12 -13.58 0.62
CA ASP A 102 12.29 -14.35 -0.30
C ASP A 102 11.61 -15.52 0.41
N ASP A 103 12.31 -16.19 1.32
CA ASP A 103 11.72 -17.24 2.18
C ASP A 103 10.57 -16.70 3.05
N GLN A 104 10.70 -15.46 3.55
CA GLN A 104 9.64 -14.83 4.35
C GLN A 104 8.41 -14.53 3.49
N ILE A 105 8.61 -13.97 2.28
CA ILE A 105 7.54 -13.69 1.33
C ILE A 105 6.86 -14.99 0.90
N PHE A 106 7.65 -16.00 0.52
CA PHE A 106 7.16 -17.31 0.10
C PHE A 106 6.30 -17.96 1.20
N ARG A 107 6.76 -17.95 2.45
CA ARG A 107 5.98 -18.47 3.59
C ARG A 107 4.70 -17.68 3.83
N TRP A 108 4.76 -16.36 3.72
CA TRP A 108 3.59 -15.50 3.94
C TRP A 108 2.52 -15.74 2.87
N VAL A 109 2.90 -15.79 1.60
CA VAL A 109 2.01 -16.01 0.46
C VAL A 109 1.39 -17.42 0.51
N ASN A 110 2.16 -18.44 0.83
CA ASN A 110 1.62 -19.80 0.98
C ASN A 110 0.70 -19.92 2.20
N ASN A 111 0.98 -19.22 3.30
CA ASN A 111 0.06 -19.18 4.43
C ASN A 111 -1.25 -18.46 4.06
N LEU A 112 -1.19 -17.37 3.29
CA LEU A 112 -2.38 -16.72 2.74
C LEU A 112 -3.19 -17.71 1.88
N ALA A 113 -2.55 -18.36 0.90
CA ALA A 113 -3.19 -19.36 0.04
C ALA A 113 -3.81 -20.51 0.84
N LYS A 114 -3.16 -20.96 1.92
CA LYS A 114 -3.68 -21.98 2.81
C LYS A 114 -4.96 -21.54 3.52
N GLN A 115 -4.97 -20.33 4.10
CA GLN A 115 -6.13 -19.81 4.82
C GLN A 115 -7.31 -19.49 3.90
N LEU A 116 -7.01 -19.27 2.62
CA LEU A 116 -7.99 -19.08 1.56
C LEU A 116 -8.46 -20.41 0.93
N GLY A 117 -7.87 -21.55 1.30
CA GLY A 117 -8.23 -22.86 0.73
C GLY A 117 -7.75 -23.11 -0.70
N VAL A 118 -6.94 -22.23 -1.29
CA VAL A 118 -6.45 -22.37 -2.67
C VAL A 118 -5.08 -23.07 -2.78
N LEU A 119 -4.43 -23.34 -1.65
CA LEU A 119 -3.11 -23.97 -1.63
C LEU A 119 -3.11 -25.38 -2.25
N GLU A 120 -4.16 -26.17 -2.04
CA GLU A 120 -4.25 -27.52 -2.61
C GLU A 120 -4.30 -27.47 -4.15
N GLN A 121 -5.05 -26.52 -4.70
CA GLN A 121 -5.10 -26.27 -6.13
C GLN A 121 -3.73 -25.84 -6.67
N MET A 122 -3.05 -24.92 -5.99
CA MET A 122 -1.70 -24.48 -6.37
C MET A 122 -0.69 -25.64 -6.38
N ASN A 123 -0.80 -26.56 -5.42
CA ASN A 123 0.06 -27.74 -5.36
C ASN A 123 -0.27 -28.74 -6.48
N ALA A 124 -1.55 -28.94 -6.80
CA ALA A 124 -1.98 -29.79 -7.90
C ALA A 124 -1.49 -29.28 -9.25
N ASP A 125 -1.47 -27.96 -9.42
CA ASP A 125 -1.00 -27.28 -10.63
C ASP A 125 0.54 -27.15 -10.69
N ASN A 126 1.27 -27.68 -9.70
CA ASN A 126 2.73 -27.62 -9.57
C ASN A 126 3.27 -26.19 -9.73
N VAL A 127 2.66 -25.23 -9.03
CA VAL A 127 3.08 -23.82 -9.10
C VAL A 127 4.54 -23.66 -8.64
N GLU A 128 5.39 -23.30 -9.59
CA GLU A 128 6.81 -22.97 -9.39
C GLU A 128 7.19 -21.71 -10.16
N ALA A 129 8.23 -21.02 -9.70
CA ALA A 129 8.80 -19.86 -10.38
C ALA A 129 10.28 -19.70 -10.03
N SER A 130 11.03 -18.99 -10.88
CA SER A 130 12.47 -18.79 -10.68
C SER A 130 12.77 -17.64 -9.71
N THR A 131 11.86 -16.66 -9.61
CA THR A 131 11.99 -15.48 -8.76
C THR A 131 10.76 -15.30 -7.85
N ILE A 132 10.93 -14.60 -6.74
CA ILE A 132 9.82 -14.36 -5.80
C ILE A 132 8.76 -13.43 -6.41
N GLU A 133 9.17 -12.51 -7.27
CA GLU A 133 8.30 -11.61 -8.02
C GLU A 133 7.37 -12.41 -8.95
N GLU A 134 7.94 -13.30 -9.78
CA GLU A 134 7.17 -14.19 -10.64
C GLU A 134 6.27 -15.13 -9.84
N TYR A 135 6.77 -15.65 -8.71
CA TYR A 135 5.98 -16.52 -7.85
C TYR A 135 4.72 -15.81 -7.33
N VAL A 136 4.85 -14.57 -6.84
CA VAL A 136 3.72 -13.77 -6.38
C VAL A 136 2.72 -13.52 -7.50
N ASP A 137 3.19 -13.24 -8.73
CA ASP A 137 2.33 -13.05 -9.89
C ASP A 137 1.57 -14.32 -10.30
N VAL A 138 2.17 -15.50 -10.13
CA VAL A 138 1.47 -16.78 -10.36
C VAL A 138 0.43 -17.01 -9.26
N VAL A 139 0.80 -16.83 -7.99
CA VAL A 139 -0.15 -17.01 -6.86
C VAL A 139 -1.31 -16.01 -6.92
N ARG A 140 -1.05 -14.79 -7.38
CA ARG A 140 -2.07 -13.75 -7.62
C ARG A 140 -3.26 -14.28 -8.40
N ARG A 141 -3.04 -15.13 -9.41
CA ARG A 141 -4.11 -15.69 -10.25
C ARG A 141 -5.06 -16.60 -9.49
N TYR A 142 -4.59 -17.26 -8.43
CA TYR A 142 -5.40 -18.15 -7.61
C TYR A 142 -6.12 -17.40 -6.48
N VAL A 143 -5.48 -16.39 -5.89
CA VAL A 143 -6.07 -15.62 -4.78
C VAL A 143 -7.02 -14.52 -5.25
N VAL A 144 -6.84 -13.98 -6.46
CA VAL A 144 -7.74 -13.00 -7.07
C VAL A 144 -8.90 -13.75 -7.73
N ASN A 145 -9.85 -14.19 -6.92
CA ASN A 145 -11.06 -14.87 -7.37
C ASN A 145 -12.31 -14.08 -6.91
N PRO A 146 -13.22 -13.70 -7.82
CA PRO A 146 -14.46 -13.00 -7.48
C PRO A 146 -15.36 -13.71 -6.45
N GLU A 147 -15.28 -15.03 -6.38
CA GLU A 147 -16.08 -15.88 -5.50
C GLU A 147 -15.40 -16.15 -4.14
N LEU A 148 -14.12 -15.81 -4.01
CA LEU A 148 -13.35 -16.08 -2.82
C LEU A 148 -13.44 -14.91 -1.84
N TRP A 149 -14.32 -15.06 -0.87
CA TRP A 149 -14.51 -14.10 0.21
C TRP A 149 -13.90 -14.63 1.50
N ALA A 150 -13.33 -13.73 2.27
CA ALA A 150 -12.72 -14.04 3.56
C ALA A 150 -12.92 -12.91 4.54
N HIS A 151 -12.83 -13.23 5.82
CA HIS A 151 -12.75 -12.24 6.88
C HIS A 151 -11.29 -11.78 7.03
N HIS A 152 -11.08 -10.47 6.96
CA HIS A 152 -9.80 -9.81 7.09
C HIS A 152 -9.81 -8.86 8.28
N THR A 153 -8.91 -9.08 9.23
CA THR A 153 -8.65 -8.15 10.33
C THR A 153 -7.51 -7.22 9.94
N ILE A 154 -7.86 -5.95 9.73
CA ILE A 154 -6.98 -4.90 9.22
C ILE A 154 -6.59 -3.99 10.38
N GLY A 155 -5.28 -3.88 10.64
CA GLY A 155 -4.70 -2.88 11.51
C GLY A 155 -4.34 -1.62 10.73
N GLY A 156 -3.93 -0.56 11.44
CA GLY A 156 -3.57 0.69 10.81
C GLY A 156 -2.57 1.50 11.62
N GLN A 157 -1.68 2.21 10.93
CA GLN A 157 -0.89 3.27 11.55
C GLN A 157 -1.51 4.61 11.19
N GLU A 158 -1.93 5.37 12.20
CA GLU A 158 -2.46 6.72 12.02
C GLU A 158 -1.32 7.64 11.56
N TYR A 159 -1.61 8.40 10.52
CA TYR A 159 -0.80 9.54 10.10
C TYR A 159 -1.71 10.71 9.75
N PHE A 160 -1.34 11.88 10.22
CA PHE A 160 -2.04 13.11 9.86
C PHE A 160 -1.48 13.63 8.54
N THR A 161 -2.38 14.02 7.65
CA THR A 161 -2.01 14.77 6.45
C THR A 161 -2.40 16.21 6.72
N GLU A 162 -1.45 17.13 6.57
CA GLU A 162 -1.65 18.55 6.82
C GLU A 162 -2.85 19.06 5.98
N GLY A 163 -3.83 19.67 6.64
CA GLY A 163 -5.07 20.14 6.02
C GLY A 163 -6.26 19.16 6.07
N TYR A 164 -6.14 17.99 6.71
CA TYR A 164 -7.26 17.07 6.95
C TYR A 164 -7.45 16.80 8.45
N ASP A 165 -8.68 17.03 8.95
CA ASP A 165 -9.04 16.82 10.36
C ASP A 165 -9.21 15.34 10.75
N LYS A 166 -9.14 14.42 9.78
CA LYS A 166 -9.27 12.97 10.01
C LYS A 166 -7.93 12.26 9.78
N PRO A 167 -7.49 11.39 10.71
CA PRO A 167 -6.27 10.62 10.52
C PRO A 167 -6.44 9.67 9.34
N ASN A 168 -5.44 9.63 8.47
CA ASN A 168 -5.32 8.61 7.45
C ASN A 168 -4.61 7.39 8.05
N TYR A 169 -4.90 6.20 7.52
CA TYR A 169 -4.32 4.96 8.04
C TYR A 169 -3.44 4.29 6.99
N ARG A 170 -2.19 3.98 7.35
CA ARG A 170 -1.41 2.99 6.60
C ARG A 170 -1.87 1.62 7.06
N MET A 171 -2.67 0.95 6.24
CA MET A 171 -3.26 -0.34 6.57
C MET A 171 -2.24 -1.48 6.46
N PHE A 172 -2.22 -2.35 7.45
CA PHE A 172 -1.37 -3.53 7.49
C PHE A 172 -2.06 -4.67 8.26
N TYR A 173 -1.67 -5.91 7.98
CA TYR A 173 -2.12 -7.05 8.76
C TYR A 173 -1.43 -7.08 10.13
N PRO A 174 -2.19 -7.15 11.23
CA PRO A 174 -1.62 -7.33 12.57
C PRO A 174 -0.91 -8.68 12.66
N LYS A 175 0.03 -8.78 13.61
CA LYS A 175 0.75 -10.03 13.84
C LYS A 175 -0.22 -11.09 14.36
N PRO A 176 -0.09 -12.36 13.93
CA PRO A 176 -0.92 -13.44 14.45
C PRO A 176 -0.68 -13.63 15.96
N GLU A 177 -1.74 -13.92 16.70
CA GLU A 177 -1.69 -14.21 18.14
C GLU A 177 -1.95 -15.71 18.37
N GLY A 178 -0.86 -16.47 18.55
CA GLY A 178 -0.94 -17.92 18.77
C GLY A 178 -1.54 -18.65 17.56
N LYS A 179 -2.76 -19.17 17.71
CA LYS A 179 -3.50 -19.82 16.61
C LYS A 179 -4.34 -18.83 15.79
N LEU A 180 -4.52 -17.59 16.26
CA LEU A 180 -5.35 -16.59 15.62
C LEU A 180 -4.59 -15.90 14.49
N LEU A 181 -5.17 -15.88 13.31
CA LEU A 181 -4.62 -15.32 12.09
C LEU A 181 -5.42 -14.09 11.66
N PRO A 182 -4.79 -13.11 11.00
CA PRO A 182 -5.45 -11.87 10.61
C PRO A 182 -6.33 -12.02 9.36
N PHE A 183 -6.41 -13.21 8.77
CA PHE A 183 -7.27 -13.54 7.64
C PHE A 183 -7.77 -14.99 7.77
N ALA A 184 -9.04 -15.23 7.46
CA ALA A 184 -9.65 -16.55 7.48
C ALA A 184 -10.82 -16.61 6.49
N ALA A 185 -10.78 -17.58 5.55
CA ALA A 185 -11.91 -17.89 4.67
C ALA A 185 -12.73 -19.09 5.18
N VAL A 186 -12.16 -19.90 6.08
CA VAL A 186 -12.84 -21.07 6.63
C VAL A 186 -13.77 -20.63 7.76
N GLU A 187 -15.05 -20.93 7.60
CA GLU A 187 -16.08 -20.68 8.59
C GLU A 187 -16.39 -21.95 9.38
N ASP A 188 -16.82 -21.81 10.64
CA ASP A 188 -17.39 -22.88 11.44
C ASP A 188 -18.84 -23.20 11.01
N GLU A 189 -19.45 -24.22 11.62
CA GLU A 189 -20.84 -24.62 11.35
C GLU A 189 -21.87 -23.49 11.61
N ASN A 190 -21.47 -22.42 12.30
CA ASN A 190 -22.29 -21.24 12.61
C ASN A 190 -21.95 -20.02 11.71
N GLY A 191 -21.12 -20.20 10.68
CA GLY A 191 -20.71 -19.11 9.78
C GLY A 191 -19.73 -18.12 10.42
N GLN A 192 -19.06 -18.49 11.52
CA GLN A 192 -18.03 -17.67 12.15
C GLN A 192 -16.65 -18.06 11.64
N PRO A 193 -15.79 -17.09 11.30
CA PRO A 193 -14.45 -17.38 10.77
C PRO A 193 -13.59 -18.07 11.83
N LEU A 194 -13.12 -19.27 11.50
CA LEU A 194 -12.35 -20.11 12.40
C LEU A 194 -10.91 -19.59 12.49
N ASN A 195 -10.39 -19.45 13.72
CA ASN A 195 -9.06 -18.87 14.00
C ASN A 195 -8.87 -17.41 13.57
N LEU A 196 -9.93 -16.60 13.44
CA LEU A 196 -9.77 -15.18 13.13
C LEU A 196 -9.29 -14.38 14.35
N LEU A 197 -8.29 -13.53 14.16
CA LEU A 197 -7.89 -12.53 15.13
C LEU A 197 -8.94 -11.43 15.22
N ASN A 198 -9.57 -11.28 16.37
CA ASN A 198 -10.53 -10.19 16.60
C ASN A 198 -9.81 -8.83 16.62
N PHE A 199 -10.42 -7.82 16.00
CA PHE A 199 -9.86 -6.48 15.99
C PHE A 199 -9.88 -5.85 17.39
N ASP A 200 -8.71 -5.53 17.92
CA ASP A 200 -8.55 -4.69 19.11
C ASP A 200 -7.87 -3.38 18.73
N ARG A 201 -8.58 -2.25 18.94
CA ARG A 201 -8.07 -0.92 18.62
C ARG A 201 -6.75 -0.62 19.35
N ALA A 202 -6.60 -1.01 20.60
CA ALA A 202 -5.42 -0.70 21.41
C ALA A 202 -4.17 -1.45 20.92
N LYS A 203 -4.35 -2.64 20.32
CA LYS A 203 -3.25 -3.47 19.82
C LYS A 203 -2.96 -3.26 18.34
N HIS A 204 -3.99 -2.98 17.55
CA HIS A 204 -3.92 -2.99 16.08
C HIS A 204 -3.87 -1.60 15.47
N ILE A 205 -4.16 -0.55 16.23
CA ILE A 205 -3.93 0.84 15.80
C ILE A 205 -2.65 1.37 16.44
N ILE A 206 -1.74 1.85 15.60
CA ILE A 206 -0.55 2.57 16.02
C ILE A 206 -0.81 4.05 15.79
N VAL A 207 -0.97 4.80 16.88
CA VAL A 207 -0.98 6.26 16.82
C VAL A 207 0.46 6.71 16.67
N LYS A 208 0.78 7.35 15.54
CA LYS A 208 2.05 8.08 15.45
C LYS A 208 1.85 9.35 16.28
N ALA A 209 2.29 9.32 17.54
CA ALA A 209 2.42 10.54 18.31
C ALA A 209 3.29 11.49 17.48
N ASP A 210 2.85 12.74 17.31
CA ASP A 210 3.73 13.78 16.83
C ASP A 210 4.98 13.70 17.71
N GLU A 211 6.13 13.39 17.10
CA GLU A 211 7.37 13.90 17.64
C GLU A 211 7.09 15.40 17.70
N THR A 212 6.80 15.90 18.91
CA THR A 212 6.92 17.31 19.22
C THR A 212 8.30 17.67 18.72
N ALA A 213 8.36 18.24 17.51
CA ALA A 213 9.56 18.88 17.04
C ALA A 213 9.93 19.79 18.19
N GLU A 214 11.05 19.52 18.86
CA GLU A 214 11.60 20.47 19.79
C GLU A 214 11.60 21.79 19.03
N THR A 215 10.80 22.74 19.50
CA THR A 215 10.76 24.08 18.95
C THR A 215 12.19 24.54 18.85
N VAL A 216 12.70 24.65 17.62
CA VAL A 216 14.01 25.26 17.37
C VAL A 216 13.89 26.69 17.88
N THR A 217 14.33 26.91 19.12
CA THR A 217 14.38 28.23 19.75
C THR A 217 15.51 29.00 19.11
N GLY A 218 15.23 29.55 17.93
CA GLY A 218 16.07 30.55 17.27
C GLY A 218 16.56 30.12 15.90
N PHE A 219 15.94 30.68 14.86
CA PHE A 219 16.68 31.02 13.65
C PHE A 219 17.53 32.26 14.00
N GLN A 220 18.82 32.09 14.21
CA GLN A 220 19.75 33.22 14.24
C GLN A 220 19.80 33.83 12.82
N GLY A 221 18.96 34.83 12.59
CA GLY A 221 19.06 35.69 11.43
C GLY A 221 20.33 36.53 11.55
N GLN A 222 21.35 36.21 10.75
CA GLN A 222 22.47 37.12 10.53
C GLN A 222 22.15 37.99 9.32
N ALA A 223 21.60 39.17 9.60
CA ALA A 223 21.42 40.22 8.60
C ALA A 223 22.78 40.86 8.27
N ASN A 224 23.09 40.88 6.97
CA ASN A 224 23.91 41.82 6.22
C ASN A 224 25.24 42.34 6.79
N GLY A 225 26.32 42.03 6.05
CA GLY A 225 27.21 43.09 5.56
C GLY A 225 28.68 43.00 5.95
N THR A 226 29.46 42.18 5.23
CA THR A 226 30.83 42.57 4.86
C THR A 226 31.25 41.80 3.60
N PRO A 227 31.62 42.45 2.48
CA PRO A 227 32.03 41.73 1.28
C PRO A 227 33.40 41.10 1.54
N MET A 228 33.46 39.77 1.46
CA MET A 228 34.73 39.04 1.39
C MET A 228 35.38 39.29 0.02
N PRO A 229 36.70 39.52 -0.05
CA PRO A 229 37.39 39.79 -1.31
C PRO A 229 37.32 38.58 -2.25
N MET A 230 36.98 38.84 -3.51
CA MET A 230 36.90 37.86 -4.59
C MET A 230 38.24 37.11 -4.79
N PRO A 231 38.23 35.78 -4.92
CA PRO A 231 39.41 35.03 -5.37
C PRO A 231 39.79 35.45 -6.80
N ASN A 232 41.07 35.73 -7.00
CA ASN A 232 41.67 36.11 -8.27
C ASN A 232 41.50 34.96 -9.29
N ILE A 233 40.61 35.12 -10.27
CA ILE A 233 40.42 34.17 -11.37
C ILE A 233 41.59 34.38 -12.36
N PRO A 234 42.42 33.37 -12.65
CA PRO A 234 43.45 33.48 -13.68
C PRO A 234 42.78 33.73 -15.04
N GLN A 235 43.16 34.84 -15.70
CA GLN A 235 42.72 35.19 -17.04
C GLN A 235 43.08 34.05 -18.02
N MET A 236 42.07 33.40 -18.60
CA MET A 236 42.30 32.56 -19.77
C MET A 236 42.66 33.45 -20.98
N PRO A 237 43.69 33.08 -21.77
CA PRO A 237 44.13 33.88 -22.90
C PRO A 237 43.06 33.93 -24.00
N ILE A 238 42.80 35.15 -24.46
CA ILE A 238 41.90 35.53 -25.55
C ILE A 238 42.46 34.93 -26.85
N MET A 239 41.70 34.05 -27.51
CA MET A 239 42.01 33.66 -28.89
C MET A 239 41.47 34.72 -29.87
N PRO A 240 42.26 35.15 -30.86
CA PRO A 240 41.93 36.25 -31.74
C PRO A 240 40.82 35.91 -32.74
N GLN A 241 39.92 36.88 -32.94
CA GLN A 241 38.81 36.84 -33.89
C GLN A 241 39.32 36.75 -35.34
N GLY A 242 38.98 35.65 -36.01
CA GLY A 242 39.15 35.45 -37.44
C GLY A 242 37.83 35.73 -38.17
N ASN A 243 37.82 36.84 -38.88
CA ASN A 243 36.78 37.38 -39.75
C ASN A 243 36.31 36.37 -40.81
N THR A 244 34.99 36.11 -40.95
CA THR A 244 34.39 35.71 -42.24
C THR A 244 32.92 36.08 -42.34
N ALA A 245 32.60 36.62 -43.51
CA ALA A 245 31.39 37.29 -43.94
C ALA A 245 30.07 36.53 -43.76
N VAL A 246 29.04 37.35 -43.53
CA VAL A 246 27.62 37.12 -43.82
C VAL A 246 27.39 36.64 -45.27
N ALA A 247 26.54 35.63 -45.44
CA ALA A 247 25.83 35.37 -46.68
C ALA A 247 24.45 34.78 -46.37
N ASP A 248 23.44 35.45 -46.90
CA ASP A 248 22.03 35.08 -46.90
C ASP A 248 21.76 33.65 -47.38
N LEU A 249 20.83 32.96 -46.71
CA LEU A 249 20.06 31.91 -47.37
C LEU A 249 18.62 31.87 -46.80
N GLN A 250 17.74 32.56 -47.50
CA GLN A 250 16.31 32.27 -47.52
C GLN A 250 16.11 30.85 -48.08
N LEU A 251 15.37 30.03 -47.35
CA LEU A 251 14.92 28.71 -47.79
C LEU A 251 13.45 28.77 -48.24
N PRO A 252 13.07 27.91 -49.19
CA PRO A 252 11.80 27.91 -49.91
C PRO A 252 10.58 27.51 -49.08
#